data_AF-A0A7W0TBJ0-F1
#
_entry.id   AF-A0A7W0TBJ0-F1
#
_cell.length_a   1.000
_cell.length_b   1.000
_cell.length_c   1.000
_cell.angle_alpha   90.00
_cell.angle_beta   90.00
_cell.angle_gamma   90.00
#
_symmetry.space_group_name_H-M   'P 1'
#
loop_
_entity.id
_entity.type
_entity.pdbx_description
1 polymer ?
#
loop_
_entity_poly.entity_id
_entity_poly.type
_entity_poly.pdbx_seq_one_letter_code
_entity_poly.pdbx_strand_id
1 'polypeptide(L)'
;MVALGGDTVEVRCNVVHVNGKPIPNKLVQGDGCEYQDRSDESTEWFTRQCSRYRETVGGLDYDTYHDEERPAREDRLREVGGLTNGDSKDFPERGVPLKNCSNQRDFESRPAANQQPGKLVETKADVGPTEACVPQLHYVVPDDHVFVMGDNRNNSNDSRYWGSVPVENIKGKALFIWLSYSHWGPFEWSGIRWRRIGNFVH
;
A
#
# COMPACT_ATOMS: atom_id res chain seq x y z
N MET A 1 -4.67 -4.28 -6.66
CA MET A 1 -4.16 -5.66 -6.49
C MET A 1 -2.71 -5.68 -6.91
N VAL A 2 -1.82 -6.32 -6.16
CA VAL A 2 -0.37 -6.24 -6.38
C VAL A 2 0.23 -7.57 -6.82
N ALA A 3 -0.17 -8.68 -6.19
CA ALA A 3 0.38 -10.00 -6.49
C ALA A 3 -0.68 -11.11 -6.28
N LEU A 4 -0.46 -12.27 -6.89
CA LEU A 4 -1.34 -13.44 -6.87
C LEU A 4 -0.69 -14.61 -6.12
N GLY A 5 -1.45 -15.67 -5.86
CA GLY A 5 -0.93 -16.88 -5.24
C GLY A 5 0.32 -17.42 -5.93
N GLY A 6 1.31 -17.80 -5.13
CA GLY A 6 2.64 -18.23 -5.57
C GLY A 6 3.65 -17.10 -5.79
N ASP A 7 3.21 -15.84 -5.95
CA ASP A 7 4.11 -14.71 -6.09
C ASP A 7 4.85 -14.41 -4.78
N THR A 8 6.05 -13.83 -4.90
CA THR A 8 6.77 -13.25 -3.77
C THR A 8 6.64 -11.73 -3.75
N VAL A 9 6.40 -11.15 -2.58
CA VAL A 9 6.21 -9.70 -2.40
C VAL A 9 7.17 -9.15 -1.37
N GLU A 10 7.76 -8.00 -1.72
CA GLU A 10 8.63 -7.21 -0.86
C GLU A 10 8.34 -5.72 -1.09
N VAL A 11 8.51 -4.89 -0.07
CA VAL A 11 8.52 -3.44 -0.14
C VAL A 11 9.80 -2.99 0.50
N ARG A 12 10.66 -2.33 -0.27
CA ARG A 12 11.97 -1.90 0.17
C ARG A 12 12.20 -0.49 -0.31
N CYS A 13 12.44 0.42 0.63
CA CYS A 13 12.68 1.83 0.35
C CYS A 13 11.60 2.42 -0.56
N ASN A 14 10.33 2.20 -0.19
CA ASN A 14 9.13 2.64 -0.91
C ASN A 14 8.84 1.95 -2.26
N VAL A 15 9.69 1.03 -2.70
CA VAL A 15 9.50 0.32 -3.97
C VAL A 15 8.97 -1.07 -3.70
N VAL A 16 7.78 -1.35 -4.24
CA VAL A 16 7.20 -2.69 -4.25
C VAL A 16 7.97 -3.55 -5.24
N HIS A 17 8.30 -4.76 -4.84
CA HIS A 17 8.88 -5.79 -5.69
C HIS A 17 7.96 -7.00 -5.71
N VAL A 18 7.76 -7.55 -6.90
CA VAL A 18 7.01 -8.80 -7.11
C VAL A 18 7.94 -9.77 -7.83
N ASN A 19 8.10 -10.98 -7.28
CA ASN A 19 9.02 -12.00 -7.81
C ASN A 19 10.45 -11.47 -8.01
N GLY A 20 10.93 -10.66 -7.05
CA GLY A 20 12.25 -10.02 -7.07
C GLY A 20 12.40 -8.87 -8.06
N LYS A 21 11.37 -8.54 -8.88
CA LYS A 21 11.40 -7.44 -9.83
C LYS A 21 10.72 -6.20 -9.23
N PRO A 22 11.34 -5.01 -9.27
CA PRO A 22 10.68 -3.80 -8.82
C PRO A 22 9.50 -3.47 -9.74
N ILE A 23 8.38 -3.08 -9.12
CA ILE A 23 7.27 -2.47 -9.84
C ILE A 23 7.75 -1.12 -10.39
N PRO A 24 7.70 -0.91 -11.72
CA PRO A 24 8.05 0.36 -12.31
C PRO A 24 7.22 1.47 -11.68
N ASN A 25 7.88 2.49 -11.19
CA ASN A 25 7.22 3.64 -10.58
C ASN A 25 7.92 4.94 -10.96
N LYS A 26 7.16 6.02 -11.09
CA LYS A 26 7.67 7.33 -11.48
C LYS A 26 6.99 8.44 -10.69
N LEU A 27 7.78 9.33 -10.10
CA LEU A 27 7.28 10.55 -9.45
C LEU A 27 6.52 11.42 -10.46
N VAL A 28 5.33 11.85 -10.09
CA VAL A 28 4.55 12.84 -10.82
C VAL A 28 4.87 14.22 -10.24
N GLN A 29 5.62 15.03 -10.98
CA GLN A 29 6.09 16.34 -10.51
C GLN A 29 5.02 17.43 -10.64
N GLY A 30 5.05 18.39 -9.70
CA GLY A 30 4.36 19.67 -9.84
C GLY A 30 2.84 19.63 -9.70
N ASP A 31 2.30 18.60 -9.05
CA ASP A 31 0.85 18.43 -8.91
C ASP A 31 0.26 18.94 -7.59
N GLY A 32 1.10 19.44 -6.66
CA GLY A 32 0.64 19.96 -5.37
C GLY A 32 -0.17 18.92 -4.61
N CYS A 33 0.31 17.69 -4.60
CA CYS A 33 -0.37 16.55 -3.99
C CYS A 33 -0.72 16.84 -2.52
N GLU A 34 -2.01 16.88 -2.24
CA GLU A 34 -2.56 17.03 -0.90
C GLU A 34 -3.69 16.02 -0.68
N TYR A 35 -3.80 15.51 0.54
CA TYR A 35 -4.97 14.75 0.96
C TYR A 35 -5.44 15.17 2.35
N GLN A 36 -6.74 15.04 2.56
CA GLN A 36 -7.34 15.24 3.88
C GLN A 36 -7.27 13.93 4.65
N ASP A 37 -6.84 14.04 5.89
CA ASP A 37 -6.68 12.94 6.80
C ASP A 37 -7.33 13.29 8.14
N ARG A 38 -7.76 12.27 8.86
CA ARG A 38 -8.41 12.42 10.15
C ARG A 38 -7.82 11.38 11.09
N SER A 39 -7.26 11.86 12.19
CA SER A 39 -6.75 10.99 13.24
C SER A 39 -7.92 10.25 13.91
N ASP A 40 -7.70 8.98 14.26
CA ASP A 40 -8.65 8.19 15.05
C ASP A 40 -8.88 8.77 16.45
N GLU A 41 -8.00 9.66 16.91
CA GLU A 41 -8.07 10.34 18.22
C GLU A 41 -8.75 11.72 18.15
N SER A 42 -9.08 12.21 16.95
CA SER A 42 -9.61 13.56 16.75
C SER A 42 -10.81 13.60 15.80
N THR A 43 -11.71 14.55 16.04
CA THR A 43 -12.78 14.89 15.10
C THR A 43 -12.33 15.88 14.02
N GLU A 44 -11.15 16.45 14.17
CA GLU A 44 -10.61 17.44 13.24
C GLU A 44 -9.94 16.79 12.04
N TRP A 45 -10.25 17.35 10.88
CA TRP A 45 -9.59 17.02 9.62
C TRP A 45 -8.40 17.94 9.43
N PHE A 46 -7.30 17.40 8.94
CA PHE A 46 -6.14 18.19 8.55
C PHE A 46 -5.69 17.80 7.14
N THR A 47 -5.11 18.76 6.43
CA THR A 47 -4.53 18.53 5.10
C THR A 47 -3.07 18.11 5.28
N ARG A 48 -2.68 17.00 4.66
CA ARG A 48 -1.28 16.57 4.55
C ARG A 48 -0.80 16.76 3.11
N GLN A 49 0.45 17.20 2.98
CA GLN A 49 1.19 17.11 1.74
C GLN A 49 1.52 15.64 1.45
N CYS A 50 1.58 15.30 0.16
CA CYS A 50 1.98 13.98 -0.31
C CYS A 50 2.95 14.09 -1.49
N SER A 51 3.50 12.94 -1.87
CA SER A 51 4.12 12.75 -3.17
C SER A 51 3.29 11.73 -3.95
N ARG A 52 2.98 12.02 -5.22
CA ARG A 52 2.25 11.10 -6.10
C ARG A 52 3.21 10.39 -7.04
N TYR A 53 3.06 9.09 -7.15
CA TYR A 53 3.78 8.24 -8.08
C TYR A 53 2.81 7.55 -9.03
N ARG A 54 3.26 7.25 -10.24
CA ARG A 54 2.58 6.34 -11.16
C ARG A 54 3.28 5.00 -11.15
N GLU A 55 2.57 3.94 -10.80
CA GLU A 55 3.07 2.58 -10.74
C GLU A 55 2.42 1.70 -11.81
N THR A 56 3.22 0.88 -12.48
CA THR A 56 2.71 -0.02 -13.53
C THR A 56 2.65 -1.46 -13.03
N VAL A 57 1.45 -1.99 -12.79
CA VAL A 57 1.21 -3.35 -12.30
C VAL A 57 0.40 -4.12 -13.33
N GLY A 58 0.94 -5.23 -13.82
CA GLY A 58 0.26 -6.06 -14.84
C GLY A 58 -0.05 -5.31 -16.14
N GLY A 59 0.72 -4.28 -16.49
CA GLY A 59 0.50 -3.44 -17.67
C GLY A 59 -0.53 -2.32 -17.50
N LEU A 60 -1.07 -2.14 -16.30
CA LEU A 60 -1.98 -1.04 -15.96
C LEU A 60 -1.26 -0.03 -15.06
N ASP A 61 -1.54 1.24 -15.28
CA ASP A 61 -0.97 2.34 -14.51
C ASP A 61 -1.91 2.76 -13.37
N TYR A 62 -1.35 2.85 -12.18
CA TYR A 62 -2.03 3.24 -10.94
C TYR A 62 -1.35 4.47 -10.35
N ASP A 63 -2.14 5.43 -9.90
CA ASP A 63 -1.60 6.53 -9.10
C ASP A 63 -1.50 6.07 -7.63
N THR A 64 -0.31 6.17 -7.05
CA THR A 64 -0.04 5.88 -5.63
C THR A 64 0.44 7.14 -4.92
N TYR A 65 0.10 7.24 -3.65
CA TYR A 65 0.33 8.42 -2.83
C TYR A 65 1.19 8.02 -1.64
N HIS A 66 2.26 8.77 -1.44
CA HIS A 66 3.23 8.58 -0.37
C HIS A 66 3.38 9.85 0.45
N ASP A 67 4.09 9.76 1.57
CA ASP A 67 4.50 10.95 2.32
C ASP A 67 5.34 11.92 1.47
N GLU A 68 5.38 13.19 1.89
CA GLU A 68 6.07 14.27 1.17
C GLU A 68 7.59 14.09 1.10
N GLU A 69 8.16 13.29 1.99
CA GLU A 69 9.62 13.12 2.10
C GLU A 69 10.17 12.02 1.20
N ARG A 70 9.31 11.17 0.60
CA ARG A 70 9.74 10.08 -0.29
C ARG A 70 10.68 10.54 -1.40
N PRO A 71 10.42 11.63 -2.15
CA PRO A 71 11.34 12.10 -3.20
C PRO A 71 12.74 12.40 -2.67
N ALA A 72 12.84 13.07 -1.53
CA ALA A 72 14.12 13.37 -0.90
C ALA A 72 14.85 12.10 -0.42
N ARG A 73 14.10 11.08 0.05
CA ARG A 73 14.69 9.77 0.37
C ARG A 73 15.24 9.07 -0.87
N GLU A 74 14.53 9.11 -1.98
CA GLU A 74 14.99 8.51 -3.25
C GLU A 74 16.24 9.21 -3.81
N ASP A 75 16.31 10.55 -3.71
CA ASP A 75 17.50 11.30 -4.13
C ASP A 75 18.72 10.93 -3.29
N ARG A 76 18.56 10.85 -1.96
CA ARG A 76 19.63 10.36 -1.08
C ARG A 76 20.06 8.94 -1.43
N LEU A 77 19.11 8.02 -1.67
CA LEU A 77 19.43 6.65 -2.06
C LEU A 77 20.26 6.59 -3.35
N ARG A 78 19.99 7.46 -4.33
CA ARG A 78 20.77 7.56 -5.57
C ARG A 78 22.18 8.10 -5.33
N GLU A 79 22.33 9.03 -4.40
CA GLU A 79 23.62 9.66 -4.07
C GLU A 79 24.54 8.72 -3.28
N VAL A 80 24.03 8.11 -2.21
CA VAL A 80 24.85 7.36 -1.25
C VAL A 80 24.77 5.83 -1.44
N GLY A 81 23.90 5.34 -2.33
CA GLY A 81 23.77 3.92 -2.67
C GLY A 81 23.09 3.04 -1.61
N GLY A 82 22.64 3.62 -0.50
CA GLY A 82 21.91 2.92 0.56
C GLY A 82 21.22 3.89 1.52
N LEU A 83 20.23 3.41 2.27
CA LEU A 83 19.63 4.16 3.36
C LEU A 83 19.98 3.48 4.69
N THR A 84 20.32 4.31 5.68
CA THR A 84 20.63 3.85 7.05
C THR A 84 19.40 3.31 7.78
N ASN A 85 18.21 3.73 7.36
CA ASN A 85 16.92 3.23 7.83
C ASN A 85 16.01 3.04 6.62
N GLY A 86 15.26 1.94 6.61
CA GLY A 86 14.23 1.68 5.60
C GLY A 86 13.05 2.64 5.73
N ASP A 87 12.07 2.49 4.85
CA ASP A 87 10.79 3.15 5.08
C ASP A 87 10.04 2.47 6.24
N SER A 88 9.28 3.25 7.02
CA SER A 88 8.36 2.74 8.04
C SER A 88 7.34 1.71 7.53
N LYS A 89 7.15 1.63 6.20
CA LYS A 89 6.24 0.71 5.53
C LYS A 89 6.96 -0.36 4.71
N ASP A 90 8.27 -0.53 4.91
CA ASP A 90 9.00 -1.66 4.33
C ASP A 90 8.42 -2.98 4.84
N PHE A 91 8.44 -3.99 3.98
CA PHE A 91 7.77 -5.25 4.22
C PHE A 91 8.45 -6.38 3.42
N PRO A 92 8.51 -7.60 3.93
CA PRO A 92 8.26 -7.97 5.32
C PRO A 92 9.42 -7.58 6.25
N GLU A 93 9.10 -7.32 7.52
CA GLU A 93 10.08 -6.94 8.54
C GLU A 93 10.66 -8.15 9.28
N ARG A 94 11.99 -8.15 9.47
CA ARG A 94 12.69 -9.23 10.18
C ARG A 94 12.26 -9.29 11.64
N GLY A 95 11.96 -10.50 12.13
CA GLY A 95 11.55 -10.72 13.51
C GLY A 95 10.11 -10.31 13.82
N VAL A 96 9.37 -9.76 12.85
CA VAL A 96 7.96 -9.45 12.99
C VAL A 96 7.13 -10.64 12.46
N PRO A 97 6.30 -11.29 13.30
CA PRO A 97 5.46 -12.39 12.85
C PRO A 97 4.50 -11.96 11.75
N LEU A 98 4.19 -12.89 10.84
CA LEU A 98 3.14 -12.68 9.85
C LEU A 98 1.79 -12.48 10.54
N LYS A 99 1.16 -11.36 10.21
CA LYS A 99 -0.18 -11.02 10.68
C LYS A 99 -1.21 -11.60 9.71
N ASN A 100 -2.30 -12.13 10.25
CA ASN A 100 -3.47 -12.59 9.50
C ASN A 100 -4.74 -12.21 10.27
N CYS A 101 -5.86 -12.04 9.58
CA CYS A 101 -7.15 -11.76 10.22
C CYS A 101 -7.76 -13.00 10.87
N SER A 102 -7.25 -14.21 10.61
CA SER A 102 -7.72 -15.44 11.29
C SER A 102 -7.44 -15.42 12.79
N ASN A 103 -6.48 -14.61 13.24
CA ASN A 103 -6.10 -14.46 14.64
C ASN A 103 -6.77 -13.24 15.32
N GLN A 104 -7.61 -12.48 14.60
CA GLN A 104 -8.35 -11.33 15.12
C GLN A 104 -9.86 -11.64 15.13
N ARG A 105 -10.52 -11.43 16.27
CA ARG A 105 -11.99 -11.51 16.34
C ARG A 105 -12.55 -10.33 15.57
N ASP A 106 -13.40 -10.57 14.57
CA ASP A 106 -14.17 -9.50 13.95
C ASP A 106 -15.22 -8.93 14.93
N PHE A 107 -15.96 -7.90 14.52
CA PHE A 107 -17.06 -7.30 15.32
C PHE A 107 -18.17 -8.32 15.66
N GLU A 108 -18.25 -9.44 14.95
CA GLU A 108 -19.22 -10.53 15.13
C GLU A 108 -18.63 -11.74 15.87
N SER A 109 -17.37 -11.66 16.33
CA SER A 109 -16.62 -12.78 16.91
C SER A 109 -16.47 -14.02 16.01
N ARG A 110 -16.62 -13.87 14.69
CA ARG A 110 -16.35 -14.91 13.70
C ARG A 110 -14.87 -14.83 13.32
N PRO A 111 -14.09 -15.91 13.46
CA PRO A 111 -12.76 -15.92 12.85
C PRO A 111 -12.92 -15.77 11.34
N ALA A 112 -12.07 -14.95 10.70
CA ALA A 112 -11.91 -14.96 9.25
C ALA A 112 -11.31 -16.33 8.86
N ALA A 113 -12.18 -17.32 8.70
CA ALA A 113 -11.83 -18.74 8.81
C ALA A 113 -10.93 -19.25 7.68
N ASN A 114 -10.79 -18.49 6.60
CA ASN A 114 -10.14 -18.92 5.37
C ASN A 114 -8.83 -18.21 5.06
N GLN A 115 -8.45 -17.18 5.82
CA GLN A 115 -7.21 -16.48 5.54
C GLN A 115 -6.00 -17.28 6.04
N GLN A 116 -5.16 -17.72 5.12
CA GLN A 116 -3.93 -18.42 5.47
C GLN A 116 -2.80 -17.40 5.69
N PRO A 117 -2.01 -17.52 6.78
CA PRO A 117 -0.75 -16.79 6.82
C PRO A 117 0.11 -17.27 5.65
N GLY A 118 0.66 -16.32 4.89
CA GLY A 118 1.68 -16.61 3.87
C GLY A 118 2.96 -17.17 4.49
N LYS A 119 4.02 -17.22 3.70
CA LYS A 119 5.33 -17.67 4.19
C LYS A 119 6.35 -16.56 4.09
N LEU A 120 7.16 -16.38 5.12
CA LEU A 120 8.40 -15.60 5.00
C LEU A 120 9.54 -16.50 4.56
N VAL A 121 10.26 -16.07 3.54
CA VAL A 121 11.50 -16.69 3.09
C VAL A 121 12.59 -15.66 3.19
N GLU A 122 13.65 -16.02 3.89
CA GLU A 122 14.83 -15.18 4.01
C GLU A 122 15.71 -15.34 2.78
N THR A 123 16.04 -14.21 2.14
CA THR A 123 16.87 -14.19 0.93
C THR A 123 18.33 -13.90 1.24
N LYS A 124 18.61 -13.24 2.38
CA LYS A 124 19.96 -12.98 2.89
C LYS A 124 19.96 -12.91 4.42
N ALA A 125 20.84 -13.69 5.05
CA ALA A 125 20.89 -13.81 6.52
C ALA A 125 21.59 -12.64 7.24
N ASP A 126 22.54 -11.97 6.58
CA ASP A 126 23.52 -11.09 7.24
C ASP A 126 23.55 -9.65 6.68
N VAL A 127 22.37 -9.04 6.50
CA VAL A 127 22.25 -7.67 5.98
C VAL A 127 22.33 -6.66 7.15
N GLY A 128 23.31 -5.75 7.10
CA GLY A 128 23.53 -4.72 8.13
C GLY A 128 22.54 -3.54 8.04
N PRO A 129 22.50 -2.65 9.06
CA PRO A 129 21.54 -1.54 9.13
C PRO A 129 21.67 -0.51 7.99
N THR A 130 22.84 -0.41 7.34
CA THR A 130 23.08 0.50 6.20
C THR A 130 22.51 -0.02 4.87
N GLU A 131 21.93 -1.21 4.87
CA GLU A 131 21.44 -1.91 3.67
C GLU A 131 19.91 -2.11 3.70
N ALA A 132 19.18 -1.11 4.20
CA ALA A 132 17.72 -1.21 4.33
C ALA A 132 16.99 -1.52 3.00
N CYS A 133 17.56 -1.11 1.86
CA CYS A 133 16.96 -1.36 0.53
C CYS A 133 17.32 -2.72 -0.09
N VAL A 134 18.20 -3.50 0.55
CA VAL A 134 18.66 -4.80 0.04
C VAL A 134 17.59 -5.87 0.32
N PRO A 135 17.34 -6.84 -0.59
CA PRO A 135 16.41 -7.94 -0.31
C PRO A 135 16.85 -8.74 0.92
N GLN A 136 16.04 -8.67 1.98
CA GLN A 136 16.30 -9.41 3.22
C GLN A 136 15.36 -10.63 3.34
N LEU A 137 14.08 -10.41 3.03
CA LEU A 137 12.99 -11.35 3.22
C LEU A 137 11.94 -11.12 2.13
N HIS A 138 11.23 -12.17 1.73
CA HIS A 138 10.01 -12.03 0.93
C HIS A 138 8.83 -12.78 1.51
N TYR A 139 7.64 -12.20 1.31
CA TYR A 139 6.37 -12.81 1.61
C TYR A 139 5.90 -13.63 0.40
N VAL A 140 5.69 -14.92 0.58
CA VAL A 140 5.07 -15.78 -0.43
C VAL A 140 3.56 -15.74 -0.23
N VAL A 141 2.85 -15.31 -1.27
CA VAL A 141 1.38 -15.30 -1.30
C VAL A 141 0.90 -16.75 -1.36
N PRO A 142 0.04 -17.21 -0.44
CA PRO A 142 -0.58 -18.53 -0.52
C PRO A 142 -1.34 -18.72 -1.84
N ASP A 143 -1.46 -19.97 -2.27
CA ASP A 143 -2.38 -20.31 -3.35
C ASP A 143 -3.81 -19.84 -3.02
N ASP A 144 -4.59 -19.52 -4.04
CA ASP A 144 -5.95 -18.97 -3.93
C ASP A 144 -6.06 -17.68 -3.10
N HIS A 145 -4.96 -16.93 -2.95
CA HIS A 145 -4.95 -15.61 -2.31
C HIS A 145 -4.42 -14.50 -3.24
N VAL A 146 -4.71 -13.26 -2.87
CA VAL A 146 -4.17 -12.05 -3.50
C VAL A 146 -3.50 -11.17 -2.46
N PHE A 147 -2.36 -10.57 -2.82
CA PHE A 147 -1.74 -9.51 -2.03
C PHE A 147 -2.23 -8.16 -2.53
N VAL A 148 -2.82 -7.37 -1.64
CA VAL A 148 -3.39 -6.07 -1.98
C VAL A 148 -2.69 -4.96 -1.20
N MET A 149 -2.46 -3.84 -1.86
CA MET A 149 -1.96 -2.62 -1.24
C MET A 149 -2.86 -1.47 -1.67
N GLY A 150 -3.14 -0.58 -0.73
CA GLY A 150 -3.90 0.63 -1.01
C GLY A 150 -3.05 1.69 -1.71
N ASP A 151 -3.73 2.57 -2.41
CA ASP A 151 -3.15 3.63 -3.23
C ASP A 151 -2.45 4.66 -2.32
N ASN A 152 -3.02 4.95 -1.16
CA ASN A 152 -2.40 5.77 -0.12
C ASN A 152 -1.46 4.93 0.74
N ARG A 153 -0.21 4.78 0.29
CA ARG A 153 0.73 3.75 0.75
C ARG A 153 1.15 3.93 2.19
N ASN A 154 1.29 5.17 2.67
CA ASN A 154 1.62 5.43 4.06
C ASN A 154 0.39 5.33 4.98
N ASN A 155 -0.81 5.56 4.46
CA ASN A 155 -2.05 5.58 5.24
C ASN A 155 -3.03 4.43 4.89
N SER A 156 -2.50 3.30 4.43
CA SER A 156 -3.30 2.13 4.09
C SER A 156 -2.99 0.99 5.05
N ASN A 157 -4.04 0.50 5.70
CA ASN A 157 -4.00 -0.76 6.45
C ASN A 157 -4.35 -1.88 5.46
N ASP A 158 -3.32 -2.47 4.83
CA ASP A 158 -3.46 -3.46 3.76
C ASP A 158 -2.69 -4.76 4.03
N SER A 159 -2.42 -5.57 3.00
CA SER A 159 -1.80 -6.90 3.17
C SER A 159 -0.43 -6.86 3.85
N ARG A 160 0.25 -5.71 3.90
CA ARG A 160 1.45 -5.52 4.72
C ARG A 160 1.19 -5.69 6.22
N TYR A 161 -0.02 -5.36 6.66
CA TYR A 161 -0.44 -5.34 8.06
C TYR A 161 -1.26 -6.53 8.48
N TRP A 162 -2.02 -7.14 7.57
CA TRP A 162 -2.93 -8.23 7.90
C TRP A 162 -2.89 -9.40 6.93
N GLY A 163 -1.91 -9.45 6.02
CA GLY A 163 -1.67 -10.59 5.14
C GLY A 163 -2.50 -10.59 3.86
N SER A 164 -2.34 -11.61 3.02
CA SER A 164 -3.05 -11.75 1.74
C SER A 164 -4.52 -12.13 1.91
N VAL A 165 -5.39 -11.76 0.96
CA VAL A 165 -6.85 -12.02 1.01
C VAL A 165 -7.18 -13.27 0.19
N PRO A 166 -7.98 -14.22 0.70
CA PRO A 166 -8.52 -15.31 -0.11
C PRO A 166 -9.32 -14.79 -1.30
N VAL A 167 -9.14 -15.38 -2.48
CA VAL A 167 -9.84 -14.99 -3.71
C VAL A 167 -11.35 -15.09 -3.54
N GLU A 168 -11.85 -16.08 -2.78
CA GLU A 168 -13.28 -16.24 -2.49
C GLU A 168 -13.91 -15.08 -1.69
N ASN A 169 -13.09 -14.28 -1.00
CA ASN A 169 -13.55 -13.08 -0.31
C ASN A 169 -13.70 -11.88 -1.27
N ILE A 170 -13.18 -11.96 -2.50
CA ILE A 170 -13.30 -10.91 -3.51
C ILE A 170 -14.71 -10.93 -4.11
N LYS A 171 -15.46 -9.85 -3.92
CA LYS A 171 -16.84 -9.73 -4.44
C LYS A 171 -16.92 -9.20 -5.88
N GLY A 172 -15.92 -8.45 -6.32
CA GLY A 172 -15.91 -7.90 -7.67
C GLY A 172 -14.87 -6.79 -7.86
N LYS A 173 -14.85 -6.22 -9.06
CA LYS A 173 -13.99 -5.08 -9.42
C LYS A 173 -14.80 -3.78 -9.31
N ALA A 174 -14.26 -2.76 -8.64
CA ALA A 174 -14.82 -1.42 -8.70
C ALA A 174 -14.74 -0.89 -10.13
N LEU A 175 -15.85 -0.38 -10.67
CA LEU A 175 -15.94 0.01 -12.09
C LEU A 175 -15.83 1.52 -12.28
N PHE A 176 -16.67 2.30 -11.58
CA PHE A 176 -16.68 3.75 -11.68
C PHE A 176 -17.25 4.39 -10.41
N ILE A 177 -16.95 5.67 -10.23
CA ILE A 177 -17.50 6.46 -9.13
C ILE A 177 -18.91 6.92 -9.52
N TRP A 178 -19.94 6.29 -8.95
CA TRP A 178 -21.33 6.65 -9.24
C TRP A 178 -21.77 7.93 -8.49
N LEU A 179 -21.18 8.19 -7.32
CA LEU A 179 -21.42 9.38 -6.51
C LEU A 179 -20.15 9.75 -5.75
N SER A 180 -19.88 11.05 -5.65
CA SER A 180 -18.85 11.57 -4.75
C SER A 180 -19.39 12.83 -4.07
N TYR A 181 -19.42 12.80 -2.74
CA TYR A 181 -19.96 13.88 -1.92
C TYR A 181 -18.92 14.35 -0.91
N SER A 182 -18.76 15.65 -0.81
CA SER A 182 -17.95 16.37 0.15
C SER A 182 -18.88 16.93 1.21
N HIS A 183 -18.63 16.65 2.49
CA HIS A 183 -19.37 17.29 3.60
C HIS A 183 -19.06 18.79 3.79
N TRP A 184 -18.40 19.42 2.80
CA TRP A 184 -17.74 20.73 2.91
C TRP A 184 -18.20 21.75 1.86
N GLY A 185 -19.37 21.55 1.26
CA GLY A 185 -19.97 22.55 0.37
C GLY A 185 -20.63 23.66 1.20
N PRO A 186 -20.59 24.94 0.79
CA PRO A 186 -21.22 26.05 1.53
C PRO A 186 -22.76 25.97 1.65
N PHE A 187 -23.39 24.95 1.06
CA PHE A 187 -24.83 24.65 1.11
C PHE A 187 -25.07 23.14 0.99
N GLU A 188 -26.15 22.61 1.58
CA GLU A 188 -26.51 21.17 1.66
C GLU A 188 -26.61 20.43 0.31
N TRP A 189 -26.59 21.13 -0.83
CA TRP A 189 -26.59 20.56 -2.19
C TRP A 189 -25.27 20.76 -2.96
N SER A 190 -24.31 21.50 -2.41
CA SER A 190 -23.03 21.88 -3.04
C SER A 190 -21.86 20.94 -2.75
N GLY A 191 -22.10 19.89 -1.97
CA GLY A 191 -21.08 18.88 -1.63
C GLY A 191 -20.74 17.92 -2.77
N ILE A 192 -21.58 17.81 -3.80
CA ILE A 192 -21.35 16.84 -4.88
C ILE A 192 -20.11 17.22 -5.69
N ARG A 193 -19.12 16.32 -5.70
CA ARG A 193 -17.87 16.45 -6.48
C ARG A 193 -18.10 15.95 -7.90
N TRP A 194 -18.83 16.72 -8.70
CA TRP A 194 -19.23 16.37 -10.07
C TRP A 194 -18.10 15.86 -10.96
N ARG A 195 -16.89 16.43 -10.83
CA ARG A 195 -15.70 16.02 -11.58
C ARG A 195 -15.23 14.59 -11.32
N ARG A 196 -15.72 13.93 -10.26
CA ARG A 196 -15.39 12.55 -9.91
C ARG A 196 -16.41 11.56 -10.43
N ILE A 197 -17.65 11.99 -10.64
CA ILE A 197 -18.75 11.10 -11.05
C ILE A 197 -18.50 10.62 -12.48
N GLY A 198 -18.66 9.32 -12.71
CA GLY A 198 -18.45 8.68 -14.01
C GLY A 198 -16.99 8.34 -14.33
N ASN A 199 -16.02 8.77 -13.48
CA ASN A 199 -14.64 8.34 -13.65
C ASN A 199 -14.53 6.85 -13.34
N PHE A 200 -13.92 6.12 -14.28
CA PHE A 200 -13.62 4.70 -14.11
C PHE A 200 -12.51 4.51 -13.07
N VAL A 201 -12.65 3.44 -12.28
CA VAL A 201 -11.61 2.98 -11.37
C VAL A 201 -10.76 1.98 -12.14
N HIS A 202 -9.48 2.30 -12.32
CA HIS A 202 -8.50 1.44 -12.98
C HIS A 202 -7.75 0.60 -11.97
#